data_AF-A0A519XHJ7-F1
#
_entry.id   AF-A0A519XHJ7-F1
#
_cell.length_a   1.000
_cell.length_b   1.000
_cell.length_c   1.000
_cell.angle_alpha   90.00
_cell.angle_beta   90.00
_cell.angle_gamma   90.00
#
_symmetry.space_group_name_H-M   'P 1'
#
loop_
_entity.id
_entity.type
_entity.pdbx_description
1 polymer ?
#
loop_
_entity_poly.entity_id
_entity_poly.type
_entity_poly.pdbx_seq_one_letter_code
_entity_poly.pdbx_strand_id
1 'polypeptide(L)'
;MPVIQENKSLKTYNTFGIEAFSKAFTEIFDEAELKELLQQNTLPSPLFILGGGSNVLFTNDFEGIIVKISIPGISSNVNGDAIEVTAGAGVVWHDLVTFCVQ
;
A
#
# COMPACT_ATOMS: atom_id res chain seq x y z
N MET A 1 -13.37 -1.73 -9.22
CA MET A 1 -12.53 -2.94 -9.29
C MET A 1 -11.11 -2.57 -9.66
N PRO A 2 -10.14 -2.83 -8.78
CA PRO A 2 -8.75 -2.47 -9.01
C PRO A 2 -8.13 -3.34 -10.12
N VAL A 3 -7.22 -2.76 -10.89
CA VAL A 3 -6.52 -3.46 -11.98
C VAL A 3 -5.48 -4.41 -11.38
N ILE A 4 -5.53 -5.68 -11.78
CA ILE A 4 -4.54 -6.69 -11.40
C ILE A 4 -3.55 -6.87 -12.55
N GLN A 5 -2.26 -6.74 -12.24
CA GLN A 5 -1.14 -6.93 -13.15
C GLN A 5 -0.47 -8.27 -12.84
N GLU A 6 -0.33 -9.13 -13.84
CA GLU A 6 0.40 -10.39 -13.71
C GLU A 6 1.91 -10.18 -13.91
N ASN A 7 2.72 -11.02 -13.26
CA ASN A 7 4.18 -11.04 -13.41
C ASN A 7 4.84 -9.64 -13.32
N LYS A 8 4.50 -8.90 -12.27
CA LYS A 8 4.92 -7.49 -12.10
C LYS A 8 6.30 -7.42 -11.46
N SER A 9 7.21 -6.66 -12.07
CA SER A 9 8.51 -6.33 -11.44
C SER A 9 8.31 -5.46 -10.19
N LEU A 10 8.97 -5.86 -9.11
CA LEU A 10 8.93 -5.22 -7.79
C LEU A 10 10.11 -4.27 -7.55
N LYS A 11 11.00 -4.11 -8.54
CA LYS A 11 12.23 -3.34 -8.43
C LYS A 11 12.03 -1.90 -7.97
N THR A 12 10.97 -1.26 -8.45
CA THR A 12 10.61 0.13 -8.09
C THR A 12 9.72 0.21 -6.85
N TYR A 13 9.38 -0.92 -6.24
CA TYR A 13 8.46 -1.05 -5.11
C TYR A 13 9.15 -1.52 -3.82
N ASN A 14 10.49 -1.54 -3.81
CA ASN A 14 11.29 -1.73 -2.61
C ASN A 14 12.51 -0.81 -2.65
N THR A 15 12.90 -0.25 -1.51
CA THR A 15 14.01 0.72 -1.47
C THR A 15 15.39 0.10 -1.63
N PHE A 16 15.50 -1.23 -1.48
CA PHE A 16 16.73 -1.95 -1.82
C PHE A 16 16.97 -2.00 -3.34
N GLY A 17 15.95 -1.74 -4.16
CA GLY A 17 16.05 -1.79 -5.62
C GLY A 17 16.30 -3.21 -6.15
N ILE A 18 15.95 -4.23 -5.37
CA ILE A 18 16.14 -5.63 -5.76
C ILE A 18 15.08 -6.01 -6.79
N GLU A 19 15.54 -6.62 -7.87
CA GLU A 19 14.67 -7.20 -8.88
C GLU A 19 14.09 -8.51 -8.38
N ALA A 20 12.76 -8.56 -8.33
CA ALA A 20 11.93 -9.72 -8.08
C ALA A 20 10.60 -9.48 -8.79
N PHE A 21 9.84 -10.54 -9.04
CA PHE A 21 8.53 -10.47 -9.68
C PHE A 21 7.45 -11.00 -8.73
N SER A 22 6.26 -10.38 -8.75
CA SER A 22 5.07 -10.96 -8.12
C SER A 22 4.17 -11.62 -9.15
N LYS A 23 3.58 -12.77 -8.82
CA LYS A 23 2.59 -13.45 -9.67
C LYS A 23 1.42 -12.53 -10.01
N ALA A 24 0.91 -11.79 -9.02
CA ALA A 24 -0.06 -10.74 -9.20
C ALA A 24 0.29 -9.50 -8.38
N PHE A 25 -0.03 -8.33 -8.91
CA PHE A 25 0.15 -7.04 -8.26
C PHE A 25 -1.07 -6.17 -8.49
N THR A 26 -1.50 -5.46 -7.46
CA THR A 26 -2.52 -4.42 -7.60
C THR A 26 -2.21 -3.26 -6.66
N GLU A 27 -2.71 -2.08 -6.99
CA GLU A 27 -2.55 -0.86 -6.21
C GLU A 27 -3.93 -0.29 -5.87
N ILE A 28 -4.12 0.06 -4.60
CA ILE A 28 -5.40 0.42 -4.00
C ILE A 28 -5.38 1.88 -3.60
N PHE A 29 -6.33 2.67 -4.08
CA PHE A 29 -6.43 4.11 -3.82
C PHE A 29 -7.59 4.48 -2.89
N ASP A 30 -8.52 3.57 -2.62
CA ASP A 30 -9.57 3.75 -1.61
C ASP A 30 -9.99 2.44 -0.92
N GLU A 31 -10.78 2.56 0.15
CA GLU A 31 -11.24 1.42 0.96
C GLU A 31 -12.22 0.51 0.18
N ALA A 32 -13.02 1.06 -0.74
CA ALA A 32 -13.99 0.29 -1.50
C ALA A 32 -13.27 -0.66 -2.47
N GLU A 33 -12.20 -0.19 -3.14
CA GLU A 33 -11.35 -1.03 -3.98
C GLU A 33 -10.75 -2.21 -3.21
N LEU A 34 -10.27 -1.96 -1.98
CA LEU A 34 -9.73 -3.04 -1.13
C LEU A 34 -10.81 -4.06 -0.77
N LYS A 35 -12.01 -3.60 -0.39
CA LYS A 35 -13.14 -4.48 -0.06
C LYS A 35 -13.55 -5.33 -1.26
N GLU A 36 -13.68 -4.71 -2.44
CA GLU A 36 -13.98 -5.42 -3.68
C GLU A 36 -12.91 -6.47 -4.01
N LEU A 37 -11.63 -6.15 -3.83
CA LEU A 37 -10.53 -7.10 -4.04
C LEU A 37 -10.65 -8.29 -3.09
N LEU A 38 -10.80 -8.05 -1.78
CA LEU A 38 -10.82 -9.10 -0.76
C LEU A 38 -12.03 -10.04 -0.84
N GLN A 39 -13.09 -9.65 -1.55
CA GLN A 39 -14.25 -10.51 -1.82
C GLN A 39 -14.00 -11.53 -2.95
N GLN A 40 -12.87 -11.43 -3.66
CA GLN A 40 -12.55 -12.35 -4.77
C GLN A 40 -11.98 -13.68 -4.25
N ASN A 41 -12.66 -14.78 -4.57
CA ASN A 41 -12.21 -16.13 -4.21
C ASN A 41 -11.05 -16.67 -5.07
N THR A 42 -10.67 -15.96 -6.14
CA THR A 42 -9.70 -16.41 -7.15
C THR A 42 -8.33 -15.73 -7.03
N LEU A 43 -8.09 -14.96 -5.98
CA LEU A 43 -6.79 -14.30 -5.79
C LEU A 43 -5.67 -15.32 -5.55
N PRO A 44 -4.49 -15.14 -6.17
CA PRO A 44 -3.31 -15.92 -5.82
C PRO A 44 -2.97 -15.77 -4.33
N SER A 45 -2.59 -16.87 -3.70
CA SER A 45 -2.13 -16.92 -2.31
C SER A 45 -0.61 -17.16 -2.28
N PRO A 46 0.14 -16.52 -1.36
CA PRO A 46 -0.32 -15.66 -0.28
C PRO A 46 -0.61 -14.21 -0.69
N LEU A 47 -1.44 -13.50 0.10
CA LEU A 47 -1.63 -12.06 -0.04
C LEU A 47 -0.60 -11.32 0.82
N PHE A 48 0.07 -10.32 0.24
CA PHE A 48 1.04 -9.47 0.94
C PHE A 48 0.69 -7.98 0.76
N ILE A 49 0.51 -7.28 1.88
CA ILE A 49 0.26 -5.84 1.89
C ILE A 49 1.59 -5.08 1.82
N LEU A 50 1.68 -4.15 0.88
CA LEU A 50 2.87 -3.32 0.67
C LEU A 50 2.53 -1.83 0.84
N GLY A 51 3.34 -1.12 1.62
CA GLY A 51 3.34 0.35 1.67
C GLY A 51 4.32 0.93 0.64
N GLY A 52 5.27 1.75 1.11
CA GLY A 52 6.37 2.26 0.28
C GLY A 52 7.53 1.29 0.03
N GLY A 53 7.53 0.11 0.66
CA GLY A 53 8.59 -0.89 0.48
C GLY A 53 9.94 -0.54 1.10
N SER A 54 9.97 0.39 2.07
CA SER A 54 11.21 0.83 2.72
C SER A 54 11.79 -0.14 3.75
N ASN A 55 11.02 -1.16 4.13
CA ASN A 55 11.41 -2.18 5.11
C ASN A 55 11.06 -3.59 4.61
N VAL A 56 11.21 -3.83 3.32
CA VAL A 56 10.93 -5.13 2.69
C VAL A 56 12.14 -5.57 1.87
N LEU A 57 12.59 -6.80 2.10
CA LEU A 57 13.63 -7.45 1.33
C LEU A 57 13.03 -8.62 0.56
N PHE A 58 12.88 -8.48 -0.76
CA PHE A 58 12.48 -9.60 -1.61
C PHE A 58 13.71 -10.48 -1.87
N THR A 59 13.69 -11.72 -1.38
CA THR A 59 14.80 -12.67 -1.57
C THR A 59 14.59 -13.59 -2.77
N ASN A 60 13.36 -13.69 -3.27
CA ASN A 60 12.93 -14.48 -4.42
C ASN A 60 11.70 -13.79 -5.06
N ASP A 61 11.26 -14.30 -6.21
CA ASP A 61 9.95 -13.98 -6.76
C ASP A 61 8.83 -14.37 -5.78
N PHE A 62 7.75 -13.59 -5.79
CA PHE A 62 6.61 -13.73 -4.91
C PHE A 62 5.45 -14.41 -5.64
N GLU A 63 5.17 -15.67 -5.30
CA GLU A 63 4.16 -16.50 -5.95
C GLU A 63 2.70 -16.08 -5.69
N GLY A 64 2.48 -15.08 -4.84
CA GLY A 64 1.17 -14.60 -4.43
C GLY A 64 0.75 -13.27 -5.06
N ILE A 65 -0.23 -12.61 -4.43
CA ILE A 65 -0.63 -11.24 -4.77
C ILE A 65 0.00 -10.21 -3.85
N ILE A 66 0.64 -9.21 -4.43
CA ILE A 66 1.04 -8.00 -3.71
C ILE A 66 -0.05 -6.93 -3.88
N VAL A 67 -0.51 -6.40 -2.76
CA VAL A 67 -1.50 -5.32 -2.70
C VAL A 67 -0.80 -4.09 -2.14
N LYS A 68 -0.46 -3.15 -3.03
CA LYS A 68 0.13 -1.88 -2.62
C LYS A 68 -0.98 -0.92 -2.17
N ILE A 69 -0.87 -0.41 -0.94
CA ILE A 69 -1.84 0.55 -0.40
C ILE A 69 -1.35 1.96 -0.70
N SER A 70 -2.18 2.72 -1.39
CA SER A 70 -1.96 4.10 -1.85
C SER A 70 -3.14 5.01 -1.52
N ILE A 71 -3.92 4.66 -0.49
CA ILE A 71 -5.06 5.45 0.00
C ILE A 71 -4.54 6.81 0.49
N PRO A 72 -4.91 7.93 -0.15
CA PRO A 72 -4.36 9.25 0.15
C PRO A 72 -5.17 9.95 1.26
N GLY A 73 -4.79 11.20 1.53
CA GLY A 73 -5.55 12.12 2.36
C GLY A 73 -4.98 12.27 3.77
N ILE A 74 -4.87 13.51 4.22
CA ILE A 74 -4.54 13.88 5.60
C ILE A 74 -5.58 14.91 6.02
N SER A 75 -6.20 14.73 7.18
CA SER A 75 -7.15 15.69 7.75
C SER A 75 -6.95 15.79 9.25
N SER A 76 -7.37 16.92 9.82
CA SER A 76 -7.34 17.16 11.26
C SER A 76 -8.66 17.70 11.75
N ASN A 77 -9.02 17.36 12.98
CA ASN A 77 -10.15 17.95 13.69
C ASN A 77 -9.73 18.35 15.10
N VAL A 78 -10.21 19.51 15.57
CA VAL A 78 -10.00 19.95 16.95
C VAL A 78 -11.01 19.24 17.83
N ASN A 79 -10.53 18.53 18.84
CA ASN A 79 -11.34 17.79 19.80
C ASN A 79 -10.97 18.23 21.22
N GLY A 80 -11.60 19.32 21.68
CA GLY A 80 -11.28 19.96 22.95
C GLY A 80 -9.86 20.53 22.96
N ASP A 81 -9.03 20.02 23.88
CA ASP A 81 -7.62 20.42 24.03
C ASP A 81 -6.65 19.59 23.16
N ALA A 82 -7.18 18.72 22.29
CA ALA A 82 -6.40 17.86 21.40
C ALA A 82 -6.72 18.12 19.92
N ILE A 83 -5.78 17.74 19.06
CA ILE A 83 -6.00 17.66 17.60
C ILE A 83 -5.94 16.18 17.22
N GLU A 84 -7.03 15.66 16.66
CA GLU A 84 -7.06 14.35 16.03
C GLU A 84 -6.65 14.48 14.57
N VAL A 85 -5.71 13.64 14.13
CA VAL A 85 -5.24 13.59 12.74
C VAL A 85 -5.62 12.25 12.14
N THR A 86 -6.31 12.27 11.00
CA THR A 86 -6.61 11.09 10.19
C THR A 86 -5.74 11.11 8.94
N ALA A 87 -5.09 9.99 8.63
CA ALA A 87 -4.28 9.84 7.44
C ALA A 87 -4.65 8.54 6.70
N GLY A 88 -4.73 8.62 5.38
CA GLY A 88 -4.83 7.44 4.52
C GLY A 88 -3.58 6.58 4.64
N ALA A 89 -3.75 5.26 4.57
CA ALA A 89 -2.65 4.30 4.75
C ALA A 89 -1.54 4.38 3.67
N GLY A 90 -1.80 5.05 2.55
CA GLY A 90 -0.84 5.30 1.48
C GLY A 90 -0.10 6.64 1.59
N VAL A 91 -0.39 7.45 2.60
CA VAL A 91 0.29 8.74 2.82
C VAL A 91 1.78 8.52 3.08
N VAL A 92 2.62 9.33 2.44
CA VAL A 92 4.06 9.37 2.72
C VAL A 92 4.26 9.83 4.16
N TRP A 93 4.94 9.03 4.96
CA TRP A 93 5.14 9.29 6.39
C TRP A 93 5.71 10.68 6.67
N HIS A 94 6.68 11.13 5.88
CA HIS A 94 7.27 12.46 6.05
C HIS A 94 6.27 13.59 5.80
N ASP A 95 5.35 13.43 4.85
CA ASP A 95 4.31 14.42 4.54
C ASP A 95 3.31 14.51 5.71
N LEU A 96 2.97 13.37 6.33
CA LEU A 96 2.15 13.35 7.55
C LEU A 96 2.83 14.08 8.71
N VAL A 97 4.11 13.81 8.96
CA VAL A 97 4.86 14.51 10.01
C VAL A 97 4.92 16.02 9.73
N THR A 98 5.14 16.41 8.47
CA THR A 98 5.19 17.81 8.06
C THR A 98 3.84 18.50 8.29
N PHE A 99 2.73 17.84 7.93
CA PHE A 99 1.38 18.32 8.19
C PHE A 99 1.12 18.59 9.68
N CYS A 100 1.66 17.76 10.59
CA CYS A 100 1.49 17.94 12.03
C CYS A 100 2.34 19.07 12.63
N VAL A 101 3.40 19.51 11.94
CA VAL A 101 4.37 20.50 12.45
C VAL A 101 4.11 21.92 11.92
N GLN A 102 3.45 22.04 10.77
CA GLN A 102 3.10 23.34 10.14
C GLN A 102 1.91 24.01 10.83
#